data_AF-A0A5E6NDZ1-F1
#
_entry.id   AF-A0A5E6NDZ1-F1
#
_cell.length_a   1.000
_cell.length_b   1.000
_cell.length_c   1.000
_cell.angle_alpha   90.00
_cell.angle_beta   90.00
_cell.angle_gamma   90.00
#
_symmetry.space_group_name_H-M   'P 1'
#
loop_
_entity.id
_entity.type
_entity.pdbx_description
1 polymer ?
#
loop_
_entity_poly.entity_id
_entity_poly.type
_entity_poly.pdbx_seq_one_letter_code
_entity_poly.pdbx_strand_id
1 'polypeptide(L)'
;MKNGYSTKRINATGYVRTSSANQRINTNANTFSIDRLRQDIRYLLSPQIEKKTFGGVINALVIGDRSLIPDKQWSLFRSTNTTHLSVISGLHIGLISGFIFLLVQFLWRYSSRLSIMIPAQVIAAYFGLVSALLYALISGFSTPTVRAFIMASVVFISIILRRHHTIWQLYGAALILVLIHNPLSVLSIGFWLSFYVVAIIIYGAGQHQEKSWFYRLIYIQLLISFSSLPLTIWFFSATSILSPIANLIAIPVFSFIATPLSLIGTLL
;
A
#
# COMPACT_ATOMS: atom_id res chain seq x y z
N MET A 1 23.03 9.89 -9.61
CA MET A 1 21.66 9.50 -9.21
C MET A 1 21.68 9.03 -7.75
N LYS A 2 20.82 9.59 -6.89
CA LYS A 2 20.72 9.29 -5.46
C LYS A 2 19.81 8.08 -5.25
N ASN A 3 20.35 6.93 -4.86
CA ASN A 3 19.56 5.82 -4.31
C ASN A 3 19.90 5.67 -2.83
N GLY A 4 18.95 6.01 -1.97
CA GLY A 4 19.06 5.84 -0.52
C GLY A 4 18.22 4.66 -0.07
N TYR A 5 18.88 3.59 0.38
CA TYR A 5 18.25 2.56 1.20
C TYR A 5 18.29 3.04 2.66
N SER A 6 17.12 3.13 3.28
CA SER A 6 16.94 3.74 4.60
C SER A 6 16.81 2.66 5.68
N THR A 7 17.87 2.51 6.46
CA THR A 7 17.83 1.99 7.84
C THR A 7 18.57 3.01 8.74
N LYS A 8 17.83 3.56 9.70
CA LYS A 8 18.04 4.86 10.38
C LYS A 8 19.45 5.15 10.94
N ARG A 9 19.88 6.41 10.74
CA ARG A 9 21.05 7.15 11.30
C ARG A 9 22.44 6.90 10.72
N ILE A 10 22.61 5.97 9.79
CA ILE A 10 23.73 6.00 8.85
C ILE A 10 23.12 6.25 7.47
N ASN A 11 23.18 7.50 7.00
CA ASN A 11 22.87 7.79 5.61
C ASN A 11 24.04 7.32 4.76
N ALA A 12 23.97 6.09 4.25
CA ALA A 12 24.86 5.66 3.17
C ALA A 12 24.31 6.23 1.86
N THR A 13 24.84 7.36 1.43
CA THR A 13 24.60 7.88 0.08
C THR A 13 25.61 7.25 -0.86
N GLY A 14 25.20 6.17 -1.53
CA GLY A 14 25.92 5.65 -2.69
C GLY A 14 25.67 6.58 -3.87
N TYR A 15 26.73 7.22 -4.38
CA TYR A 15 26.69 7.88 -5.68
C TYR A 15 27.73 7.24 -6.57
N VAL A 16 27.31 6.84 -7.75
CA VAL A 16 28.26 6.48 -8.80
C VAL A 16 28.92 7.77 -9.24
N ARG A 17 30.20 7.96 -8.92
CA ARG A 17 31.00 9.05 -9.50
C ARG A 17 31.06 8.80 -11.00
N THR A 18 30.70 9.80 -11.79
CA THR A 18 30.91 9.78 -13.24
C THR A 18 32.42 9.70 -13.49
N SER A 19 32.88 8.52 -13.88
CA SER A 19 34.26 8.23 -14.26
C SER A 19 34.24 7.53 -15.61
N SER A 20 35.21 7.85 -16.47
CA SER A 20 35.43 7.16 -17.75
C SER A 20 35.76 5.68 -17.56
N ALA A 21 36.14 5.27 -16.34
CA ALA A 21 36.41 3.87 -15.98
C ALA A 21 35.15 3.09 -15.52
N ASN A 22 33.97 3.72 -15.48
CA ASN A 22 32.74 3.02 -15.10
C ASN A 22 32.35 2.04 -16.21
N GLN A 23 32.63 0.76 -15.99
CA GLN A 23 32.19 -0.31 -16.88
C GLN A 23 30.98 -1.01 -16.27
N ARG A 24 29.96 -1.25 -17.09
CA ARG A 24 28.79 -2.04 -16.69
C ARG A 24 29.23 -3.49 -16.50
N ILE A 25 29.33 -3.93 -15.25
CA ILE A 25 29.74 -5.30 -14.93
C ILE A 25 28.59 -6.25 -15.31
N ASN A 26 28.88 -7.14 -16.26
CA ASN A 26 28.13 -8.33 -16.68
C ASN A 26 26.58 -8.32 -16.54
N THR A 27 25.88 -8.23 -17.67
CA THR A 27 24.43 -8.44 -17.77
C THR A 27 24.01 -9.91 -17.59
N ASN A 28 24.95 -10.85 -17.67
CA ASN A 28 24.72 -12.30 -17.72
C ASN A 28 24.44 -12.99 -16.39
N ALA A 29 24.08 -12.25 -15.33
CA ALA A 29 23.40 -12.92 -14.22
C ALA A 29 21.97 -13.21 -14.66
N ASN A 30 21.67 -14.46 -15.01
CA ASN A 30 20.32 -14.98 -15.32
C ASN A 30 19.32 -14.88 -14.14
N THR A 31 19.61 -14.04 -13.14
CA THR A 31 18.70 -13.70 -12.07
C THR A 31 17.74 -12.63 -12.58
N PHE A 32 16.48 -13.04 -12.77
CA PHE A 32 15.34 -12.13 -12.79
C PHE A 32 15.26 -11.43 -11.42
N SER A 33 15.99 -10.33 -11.27
CA SER A 33 15.90 -9.48 -10.09
C SER A 33 14.78 -8.46 -10.30
N ILE A 34 13.86 -8.39 -9.35
CA ILE A 34 12.76 -7.39 -9.32
C ILE A 34 13.32 -5.97 -9.50
N ASP A 35 14.53 -5.71 -8.98
CA ASP A 35 15.23 -4.44 -9.15
C ASP A 35 15.60 -4.13 -10.61
N ARG A 36 15.92 -5.13 -11.44
CA ARG A 36 16.16 -4.93 -12.89
C ARG A 36 14.87 -4.58 -13.59
N LEU A 37 13.79 -5.30 -13.32
CA LEU A 37 12.49 -5.02 -13.91
C LEU A 37 12.00 -3.61 -13.54
N ARG A 38 12.19 -3.19 -12.27
CA ARG A 38 11.94 -1.81 -11.81
C ARG A 38 12.84 -0.79 -12.52
N GLN A 39 14.12 -1.11 -12.72
CA GLN A 39 15.08 -0.26 -13.42
C GLN A 39 14.71 -0.11 -14.91
N ASP A 40 14.29 -1.18 -15.57
CA ASP A 40 13.90 -1.21 -16.98
C ASP A 40 12.60 -0.41 -17.19
N ILE A 41 11.58 -0.62 -16.34
CA ILE A 41 10.36 0.19 -16.33
C ILE A 41 10.71 1.67 -16.09
N ARG A 42 11.63 1.98 -15.16
CA ARG A 42 12.08 3.35 -14.91
C ARG A 42 12.74 3.96 -16.15
N TYR A 43 13.58 3.21 -16.85
CA TYR A 43 14.27 3.68 -18.04
C TYR A 43 13.29 3.96 -19.18
N LEU A 44 12.30 3.08 -19.37
CA LEU A 44 11.22 3.25 -20.35
C LEU A 44 10.35 4.48 -20.06
N LEU A 45 10.01 4.72 -18.79
CA LEU A 45 9.13 5.81 -18.38
C LEU A 45 9.84 7.17 -18.27
N SER A 46 11.15 7.18 -17.96
CA SER A 46 11.89 8.41 -17.68
C SER A 46 11.75 9.52 -18.73
N PRO A 47 11.88 9.29 -20.06
CA PRO A 47 11.79 10.37 -21.04
C PRO A 47 10.37 10.94 -21.23
N GLN A 48 9.34 10.17 -20.89
CA GLN A 48 7.95 10.61 -20.99
C GLN A 48 7.46 11.31 -19.71
N ILE A 49 7.99 10.91 -18.56
CA ILE A 49 7.61 11.40 -17.24
C ILE A 49 8.33 12.72 -16.89
N GLU A 50 9.60 12.87 -17.27
CA GLU A 50 10.42 14.05 -16.92
C GLU A 50 9.88 15.37 -17.51
N LYS A 51 9.12 15.28 -18.61
CA LYS A 51 8.47 16.43 -19.27
C LYS A 51 7.14 16.86 -18.63
N LYS A 52 6.58 16.09 -17.68
CA LYS A 52 5.26 16.38 -17.08
C LYS A 52 5.40 16.97 -15.67
N THR A 53 4.60 17.99 -15.36
CA THR A 53 4.61 18.72 -14.08
C THR A 53 4.46 17.81 -12.84
N PHE A 54 3.75 16.68 -12.94
CA PHE A 54 3.56 15.71 -11.86
C PHE A 54 4.31 14.38 -12.08
N GLY A 55 5.31 14.38 -12.96
CA GLY A 55 6.03 13.15 -13.33
C GLY A 55 6.64 12.40 -12.15
N GLY A 56 7.23 13.12 -11.19
CA GLY A 56 7.77 12.52 -9.96
C GLY A 56 6.72 11.79 -9.12
N VAL A 57 5.48 12.28 -9.10
CA VAL A 57 4.36 11.64 -8.37
C VAL A 57 3.89 10.38 -9.09
N ILE A 58 3.82 10.41 -10.43
CA ILE A 58 3.50 9.23 -11.24
C ILE A 58 4.57 8.15 -11.05
N ASN A 59 5.85 8.51 -11.08
CA ASN A 59 6.94 7.58 -10.79
C ASN A 59 6.86 6.99 -9.37
N ALA A 60 6.51 7.81 -8.38
CA ALA A 60 6.30 7.34 -7.01
C ALA A 60 5.05 6.44 -6.85
N LEU A 61 4.03 6.62 -7.68
CA LEU A 61 2.82 5.78 -7.68
C LEU A 61 3.06 4.43 -8.36
N VAL A 62 3.84 4.39 -9.43
CA VAL A 62 4.10 3.13 -10.18
C VAL A 62 5.24 2.35 -9.54
N ILE A 63 6.38 3.01 -9.29
CA ILE A 63 7.62 2.35 -8.87
C ILE A 63 7.83 2.54 -7.36
N GLY A 64 7.15 3.45 -6.68
CA GLY A 64 7.41 3.74 -5.26
C GLY A 64 8.65 4.60 -5.03
N ASP A 65 9.31 5.08 -6.10
CA ASP A 65 10.51 5.90 -6.00
C ASP A 65 10.16 7.39 -5.90
N ARG A 66 10.50 7.97 -4.74
CA ARG A 66 10.22 9.36 -4.36
C ARG A 66 11.29 10.35 -4.80
N SER A 67 12.41 9.87 -5.35
CA SER A 67 13.60 10.69 -5.66
C SER A 67 13.34 11.79 -6.69
N LEU A 68 12.28 11.67 -7.48
CA LEU A 68 11.92 12.60 -8.55
C LEU A 68 10.83 13.61 -8.16
N ILE A 69 10.31 13.59 -6.92
CA ILE A 69 9.27 14.54 -6.48
C ILE A 69 9.93 15.88 -6.08
N PRO A 70 9.60 17.01 -6.72
CA PRO A 70 10.12 18.33 -6.37
C PRO A 70 9.68 18.79 -4.97
N ASP A 71 10.51 19.57 -4.29
CA ASP A 71 10.24 20.06 -2.92
C ASP A 71 8.93 20.86 -2.80
N LYS A 72 8.55 21.58 -3.86
CA LYS A 72 7.27 22.34 -3.92
C LYS A 72 6.04 21.43 -3.88
N GLN A 73 6.13 20.20 -4.41
CA GLN A 73 5.06 19.20 -4.28
C GLN A 73 5.09 18.55 -2.90
N TRP A 74 6.27 18.34 -2.32
CA TRP A 74 6.40 17.87 -0.94
C TRP A 74 5.82 18.83 0.09
N SER A 75 5.92 20.15 -0.11
CA SER A 75 5.27 21.13 0.75
C SER A 75 3.74 21.08 0.61
N LEU A 76 3.22 20.83 -0.58
CA LEU A 76 1.78 20.67 -0.83
C LEU A 76 1.21 19.39 -0.17
N PHE A 77 1.92 18.27 -0.30
CA PHE A 77 1.51 17.01 0.35
C PHE A 77 1.59 17.11 1.87
N ARG A 78 2.58 17.84 2.41
CA ARG A 78 2.69 18.11 3.85
C ARG A 78 1.58 19.04 4.33
N SER A 79 1.28 20.11 3.60
CA SER A 79 0.22 21.05 3.99
C SER A 79 -1.18 20.44 3.92
N THR A 80 -1.41 19.47 3.04
CA THR A 80 -2.70 18.75 2.94
C THR A 80 -2.74 17.47 3.75
N ASN A 81 -1.63 17.09 4.40
CA ASN A 81 -1.45 15.83 5.13
C ASN A 81 -1.71 14.56 4.27
N THR A 82 -1.54 14.68 2.94
CA THR A 82 -1.73 13.61 1.96
C THR A 82 -0.42 12.96 1.54
N THR A 83 0.68 13.18 2.28
CA THR A 83 1.98 12.54 2.03
C THR A 83 1.92 11.01 1.98
N HIS A 84 0.96 10.42 2.69
CA HIS A 84 0.71 8.97 2.69
C HIS A 84 0.02 8.47 1.42
N LEU A 85 -0.61 9.35 0.63
CA LEU A 85 -1.25 9.06 -0.65
C LEU A 85 -0.30 9.23 -1.84
N SER A 86 0.80 9.98 -1.67
CA SER A 86 1.77 10.23 -2.75
C SER A 86 2.61 8.99 -3.13
N VAL A 87 2.36 7.85 -2.47
CA VAL A 87 3.00 6.56 -2.71
C VAL A 87 1.94 5.49 -2.59
N ILE A 88 2.15 4.38 -3.31
CA ILE A 88 1.46 3.10 -3.12
C ILE A 88 1.10 2.89 -1.64
N SER A 89 -0.19 3.04 -1.33
CA SER A 89 -0.69 2.92 0.03
C SER A 89 -1.13 1.47 0.28
N GLY A 90 -0.99 1.01 1.52
CA GLY A 90 -1.48 -0.32 1.93
C GLY A 90 -2.97 -0.54 1.67
N LEU A 91 -3.74 0.55 1.51
CA LEU A 91 -5.14 0.54 1.13
C LEU A 91 -5.36 -0.04 -0.27
N HIS A 92 -4.47 0.22 -1.24
CA HIS A 92 -4.60 -0.33 -2.59
C HIS A 92 -4.46 -1.85 -2.61
N ILE A 93 -3.55 -2.40 -1.80
CA ILE A 93 -3.41 -3.85 -1.61
C ILE A 93 -4.71 -4.43 -1.10
N GLY A 94 -5.29 -3.80 -0.06
CA GLY A 94 -6.56 -4.24 0.51
C GLY A 94 -7.72 -4.17 -0.49
N LEU A 95 -7.83 -3.06 -1.23
CA LEU A 95 -8.88 -2.90 -2.26
C LEU A 95 -8.75 -3.90 -3.39
N ILE A 96 -7.57 -4.07 -3.96
CA ILE A 96 -7.36 -4.96 -5.12
C ILE A 96 -7.56 -6.42 -4.71
N SER A 97 -6.95 -6.85 -3.60
CA SER A 97 -7.10 -8.21 -3.12
C SER A 97 -8.52 -8.52 -2.65
N GLY A 98 -9.19 -7.57 -2.00
CA GLY A 98 -10.60 -7.67 -1.60
C GLY A 98 -11.54 -7.70 -2.81
N PHE A 99 -11.27 -6.90 -3.85
CA PHE A 99 -12.04 -6.91 -5.09
C PHE A 99 -11.91 -8.26 -5.81
N ILE A 100 -10.69 -8.77 -5.96
CA ILE A 100 -10.46 -10.08 -6.58
C ILE A 100 -11.10 -11.20 -5.75
N PHE A 101 -11.03 -11.12 -4.42
CA PHE A 101 -11.74 -12.03 -3.52
C PHE A 101 -13.25 -12.03 -3.83
N LEU A 102 -13.89 -10.86 -3.82
CA LEU A 102 -15.34 -10.74 -4.05
C LEU A 102 -15.74 -11.19 -5.47
N LEU A 103 -14.96 -10.82 -6.48
CA LEU A 103 -15.20 -11.19 -7.87
C LEU A 103 -15.13 -12.71 -8.05
N VAL A 104 -14.06 -13.35 -7.56
CA VAL A 104 -13.89 -14.80 -7.62
C VAL A 104 -14.98 -15.49 -6.81
N GLN A 105 -15.30 -14.99 -5.62
CA GLN A 105 -16.38 -15.54 -4.80
C GLN A 105 -17.73 -15.48 -5.52
N PHE A 106 -18.04 -14.35 -6.17
CA PHE A 106 -19.28 -14.15 -6.92
C PHE A 106 -19.36 -15.10 -8.13
N LEU A 107 -18.31 -15.16 -8.95
CA LEU A 107 -18.24 -16.04 -10.11
C LEU A 107 -18.30 -17.53 -9.72
N TRP A 108 -17.63 -17.91 -8.63
CA TRP A 108 -17.61 -19.30 -8.17
C TRP A 108 -18.99 -19.78 -7.69
N ARG A 109 -19.80 -18.87 -7.11
CA ARG A 109 -21.17 -19.18 -6.67
C ARG A 109 -22.14 -19.48 -7.81
N TYR A 110 -21.85 -19.06 -9.05
CA TYR A 110 -22.67 -19.44 -10.21
C TYR A 110 -22.51 -20.91 -10.60
N SER A 111 -21.38 -21.54 -10.27
CA SER A 111 -21.17 -22.97 -10.54
C SER A 111 -21.54 -23.81 -9.32
N SER A 112 -22.76 -24.34 -9.32
CA SER A 112 -23.27 -25.21 -8.26
C SER A 112 -22.37 -26.45 -8.04
N ARG A 113 -21.89 -27.08 -9.13
CA ARG A 113 -21.00 -28.26 -9.05
C ARG A 113 -19.68 -27.98 -8.35
N LEU A 114 -19.04 -26.84 -8.65
CA LEU A 114 -17.75 -26.48 -8.08
C LEU A 114 -17.86 -26.00 -6.62
N SER A 115 -18.97 -25.37 -6.27
CA SER A 115 -19.24 -24.90 -4.89
C SER A 115 -19.46 -26.06 -3.90
N ILE A 116 -19.86 -27.24 -4.37
CA ILE A 116 -19.99 -28.45 -3.55
C ILE A 116 -18.62 -29.04 -3.21
N MET A 117 -17.65 -28.98 -4.13
CA MET A 117 -16.31 -29.53 -3.91
C MET A 117 -15.43 -28.63 -3.04
N ILE A 118 -15.41 -27.33 -3.32
CA ILE A 118 -14.58 -26.36 -2.60
C ILE A 118 -15.42 -25.13 -2.25
N PRO A 119 -15.46 -24.70 -0.98
CA PRO A 119 -16.18 -23.50 -0.60
C PRO A 119 -15.66 -22.28 -1.38
N ALA A 120 -16.57 -21.50 -1.98
CA ALA A 120 -16.23 -20.32 -2.78
C ALA A 120 -15.29 -19.33 -2.04
N GLN A 121 -15.43 -19.22 -0.72
CA GLN A 121 -14.60 -18.37 0.14
C GLN A 121 -13.12 -18.79 0.15
N VAL A 122 -12.83 -20.10 0.09
CA VAL A 122 -11.45 -20.62 0.15
C VAL A 122 -10.71 -20.28 -1.14
N ILE A 123 -11.36 -20.48 -2.29
CA ILE A 123 -10.77 -20.16 -3.60
C ILE A 123 -10.64 -18.66 -3.78
N ALA A 124 -11.67 -17.90 -3.40
CA ALA A 124 -11.60 -16.45 -3.37
C ALA A 124 -10.42 -15.95 -2.51
N ALA A 125 -10.20 -16.54 -1.33
CA ALA A 125 -9.08 -16.18 -0.46
C ALA A 125 -7.72 -16.53 -1.08
N TYR A 126 -7.61 -17.65 -1.81
CA TYR A 126 -6.40 -18.00 -2.54
C TYR A 126 -6.06 -16.95 -3.61
N PHE A 127 -7.02 -16.58 -4.46
CA PHE A 127 -6.81 -15.55 -5.49
C PHE A 127 -6.61 -14.15 -4.89
N GLY A 128 -7.28 -13.83 -3.77
CA GLY A 128 -7.03 -12.62 -2.99
C GLY A 128 -5.59 -12.55 -2.46
N LEU A 129 -5.06 -13.66 -1.92
CA LEU A 129 -3.68 -13.75 -1.45
C LEU A 129 -2.66 -13.60 -2.58
N VAL A 130 -2.88 -14.31 -3.70
CA VAL A 130 -2.01 -14.23 -4.88
C VAL A 130 -1.97 -12.82 -5.43
N SER A 131 -3.12 -12.14 -5.54
CA SER A 131 -3.17 -10.76 -6.01
C SER A 131 -2.50 -9.76 -5.05
N ALA A 132 -2.65 -9.94 -3.74
CA ALA A 132 -1.93 -9.15 -2.75
C ALA A 132 -0.41 -9.32 -2.90
N LEU A 133 0.05 -10.55 -3.13
CA LEU A 133 1.47 -10.87 -3.35
C LEU A 133 1.99 -10.25 -4.65
N LEU A 134 1.27 -10.38 -5.76
CA LEU A 134 1.62 -9.76 -7.04
C LEU A 134 1.72 -8.24 -6.92
N TYR A 135 0.76 -7.61 -6.24
CA TYR A 135 0.81 -6.18 -6.01
C TYR A 135 2.00 -5.78 -5.12
N ALA A 136 2.31 -6.54 -4.07
CA ALA A 136 3.45 -6.29 -3.20
C ALA A 136 4.79 -6.39 -3.96
N LEU A 137 4.89 -7.33 -4.91
CA LEU A 137 6.04 -7.48 -5.81
C LEU A 137 6.21 -6.26 -6.72
N ILE A 138 5.14 -5.83 -7.40
CA ILE A 138 5.16 -4.65 -8.29
C ILE A 138 5.55 -3.40 -7.49
N SER A 139 5.01 -3.28 -6.28
CA SER A 139 5.30 -2.20 -5.34
C SER A 139 6.75 -2.18 -4.82
N GLY A 140 7.53 -3.25 -4.98
CA GLY A 140 8.89 -3.39 -4.47
C GLY A 140 9.00 -3.47 -2.95
N PHE A 141 8.01 -4.07 -2.28
CA PHE A 141 8.03 -4.33 -0.83
C PHE A 141 8.43 -3.13 0.03
N SER A 142 7.87 -1.96 -0.27
CA SER A 142 8.02 -0.81 0.63
C SER A 142 7.52 -1.16 2.04
N THR A 143 8.05 -0.53 3.08
CA THR A 143 7.65 -0.81 4.48
C THR A 143 6.13 -0.80 4.72
N PRO A 144 5.33 0.16 4.19
CA PRO A 144 3.88 0.11 4.31
C PRO A 144 3.23 -1.04 3.50
N THR A 145 3.77 -1.37 2.32
CA THR A 145 3.33 -2.50 1.48
C THR A 145 3.48 -3.83 2.22
N VAL A 146 4.63 -4.06 2.85
CA VAL A 146 4.91 -5.29 3.62
C VAL A 146 3.91 -5.46 4.76
N ARG A 147 3.62 -4.40 5.52
CA ARG A 147 2.63 -4.45 6.60
C ARG A 147 1.24 -4.80 6.08
N ALA A 148 0.79 -4.14 5.03
CA ALA A 148 -0.50 -4.42 4.42
C ALA A 148 -0.59 -5.84 3.84
N PHE A 149 0.47 -6.32 3.21
CA PHE A 149 0.57 -7.70 2.72
C PHE A 149 0.49 -8.72 3.86
N ILE A 150 1.21 -8.51 4.97
CA ILE A 150 1.16 -9.40 6.14
C ILE A 150 -0.26 -9.39 6.74
N MET A 151 -0.87 -8.21 6.94
CA MET A 151 -2.24 -8.10 7.45
C MET A 151 -3.25 -8.83 6.54
N ALA A 152 -3.18 -8.64 5.23
CA ALA A 152 -4.04 -9.32 4.27
C ALA A 152 -3.80 -10.84 4.27
N SER A 153 -2.53 -11.26 4.36
CA SER A 153 -2.15 -12.68 4.36
C SER A 153 -2.71 -13.41 5.57
N VAL A 154 -2.65 -12.82 6.76
CA VAL A 154 -3.22 -13.41 7.98
C VAL A 154 -4.73 -13.65 7.83
N VAL A 155 -5.46 -12.70 7.24
CA VAL A 155 -6.90 -12.85 7.00
C VAL A 155 -7.18 -13.94 5.95
N PHE A 156 -6.53 -13.90 4.78
CA PHE A 156 -6.76 -14.88 3.74
C PHE A 156 -6.35 -16.30 4.15
N ILE A 157 -5.21 -16.45 4.83
CA ILE A 157 -4.76 -17.74 5.36
C ILE A 157 -5.77 -18.26 6.39
N SER A 158 -6.32 -17.41 7.27
CA SER A 158 -7.36 -17.84 8.21
C SER A 158 -8.60 -18.37 7.49
N ILE A 159 -9.01 -17.75 6.39
CA ILE A 159 -10.15 -18.20 5.57
C ILE A 159 -9.83 -19.54 4.89
N ILE A 160 -8.62 -19.68 4.33
CA ILE A 160 -8.15 -20.91 3.67
C ILE A 160 -8.09 -22.07 4.67
N LEU A 161 -7.58 -21.82 5.88
CA LEU A 161 -7.51 -22.81 6.96
C LEU A 161 -8.88 -23.15 7.57
N ARG A 162 -9.95 -22.42 7.20
CA ARG A 162 -11.33 -22.60 7.68
C ARG A 162 -11.44 -22.64 9.21
N ARG A 163 -10.57 -21.90 9.90
CA ARG A 163 -10.59 -21.79 11.37
C ARG A 163 -11.28 -20.49 11.78
N HIS A 164 -12.16 -20.61 12.77
CA HIS A 164 -12.79 -19.47 13.40
C HIS A 164 -11.79 -18.76 14.31
N HIS A 165 -11.30 -17.61 13.85
CA HIS A 165 -10.52 -16.68 14.67
C HIS A 165 -11.31 -15.40 14.87
N THR A 166 -11.18 -14.79 16.03
CA THR A 166 -11.74 -13.44 16.24
C THR A 166 -10.91 -12.42 15.47
N ILE A 167 -11.53 -11.31 15.07
CA ILE A 167 -10.85 -10.25 14.31
C ILE A 167 -9.65 -9.69 15.11
N TRP A 168 -9.77 -9.62 16.44
CA TRP A 168 -8.69 -9.21 17.33
C TRP A 168 -7.54 -10.22 17.41
N GLN A 169 -7.81 -11.53 17.32
CA GLN A 169 -6.75 -12.54 17.22
C GLN A 169 -5.96 -12.40 15.91
N LEU A 170 -6.65 -12.18 14.79
CA LEU A 170 -6.01 -11.94 13.49
C LEU A 170 -5.17 -10.65 13.51
N TYR A 171 -5.69 -9.58 14.13
CA TYR A 171 -4.96 -8.33 14.34
C TYR A 171 -3.68 -8.55 15.16
N GLY A 172 -3.77 -9.29 16.27
CA GLY A 172 -2.62 -9.64 17.11
C GLY A 172 -1.58 -10.50 16.37
N ALA A 173 -2.04 -11.49 15.60
CA ALA A 173 -1.16 -12.34 14.78
C ALA A 173 -0.43 -11.51 13.71
N ALA A 174 -1.12 -10.59 13.03
CA ALA A 174 -0.51 -9.68 12.07
C ALA A 174 0.53 -8.77 12.73
N LEU A 175 0.25 -8.27 13.94
CA LEU A 175 1.20 -7.46 14.72
C LEU A 175 2.48 -8.24 15.03
N ILE A 176 2.34 -9.46 15.54
CA ILE A 176 3.47 -10.34 15.85
C ILE A 176 4.29 -10.63 14.59
N LEU A 177 3.65 -11.01 13.47
CA LEU A 177 4.36 -11.31 12.22
C LEU A 177 5.11 -10.09 11.66
N VAL A 178 4.53 -8.90 11.75
CA VAL A 178 5.23 -7.66 11.35
C VAL A 178 6.46 -7.42 12.23
N LEU A 179 6.35 -7.61 13.55
CA LEU A 179 7.47 -7.44 14.48
C LEU A 179 8.57 -8.49 14.29
N ILE A 180 8.20 -9.75 13.98
CA ILE A 180 9.17 -10.80 13.63
C ILE A 180 9.92 -10.43 12.35
N HIS A 181 9.21 -9.93 11.34
CA HIS A 181 9.83 -9.53 10.08
C HIS A 181 10.77 -8.32 10.26
N ASN A 182 10.38 -7.33 11.06
CA ASN A 182 11.21 -6.16 11.34
C ASN A 182 10.94 -5.62 12.75
N PRO A 183 11.76 -5.98 13.77
CA PRO A 183 11.53 -5.57 15.15
C PRO A 183 11.67 -4.05 15.35
N LEU A 184 12.46 -3.38 14.50
CA LEU A 184 12.67 -1.94 14.53
C LEU A 184 11.45 -1.17 13.99
N SER A 185 10.41 -1.85 13.47
CA SER A 185 9.19 -1.22 12.97
C SER A 185 8.47 -0.41 14.06
N VAL A 186 8.58 -0.83 15.32
CA VAL A 186 7.96 -0.15 16.49
C VAL A 186 8.49 1.28 16.66
N LEU A 187 9.72 1.56 16.21
CA LEU A 187 10.30 2.91 16.25
C LEU A 187 9.80 3.80 15.09
N SER A 188 8.98 3.27 14.18
CA SER A 188 8.48 4.02 13.03
C SER A 188 7.08 4.57 13.30
N ILE A 189 6.89 5.85 13.00
CA ILE A 189 5.59 6.52 13.10
C ILE A 189 4.50 5.82 12.29
N GLY A 190 4.88 5.34 11.09
CA GLY A 190 3.94 4.71 10.17
C GLY A 190 3.44 3.34 10.65
N PHE A 191 4.19 2.67 11.52
CA PHE A 191 3.71 1.44 12.17
C PHE A 191 2.55 1.77 13.11
N TRP A 192 2.74 2.72 14.03
CA TRP A 192 1.71 3.15 14.98
C TRP A 192 0.47 3.67 14.28
N LEU A 193 0.63 4.56 13.28
CA LEU A 193 -0.50 5.07 12.50
C LEU A 193 -1.29 3.93 11.84
N SER A 194 -0.60 2.96 11.23
CA SER A 194 -1.23 1.86 10.51
C SER A 194 -2.01 0.95 11.44
N PHE A 195 -1.38 0.46 12.51
CA PHE A 195 -2.02 -0.46 13.45
C PHE A 195 -3.14 0.20 14.25
N TYR A 196 -2.94 1.45 14.67
CA TYR A 196 -3.96 2.24 15.35
C TYR A 196 -5.20 2.45 14.48
N VAL A 197 -5.03 2.91 13.24
CA VAL A 197 -6.14 3.11 12.29
C VAL A 197 -6.86 1.80 12.01
N VAL A 198 -6.14 0.69 11.83
CA VAL A 198 -6.76 -0.63 11.63
C VAL A 198 -7.56 -1.06 12.86
N ALA A 199 -7.05 -0.87 14.08
CA ALA A 199 -7.77 -1.19 15.31
C ALA A 199 -9.08 -0.38 15.43
N ILE A 200 -9.03 0.90 15.05
CA ILE A 200 -10.20 1.80 15.00
C ILE A 200 -11.22 1.33 13.97
N ILE A 201 -10.78 0.92 12.78
CA ILE A 201 -11.65 0.37 11.75
C ILE A 201 -12.31 -0.92 12.25
N ILE A 202 -11.56 -1.82 12.88
CA ILE A 202 -12.09 -3.07 13.44
C ILE A 202 -13.16 -2.76 14.49
N TYR A 203 -12.88 -1.84 15.41
CA TYR A 203 -13.83 -1.40 16.42
C TYR A 203 -15.09 -0.77 15.79
N GLY A 204 -14.91 0.18 14.88
CA GLY A 204 -16.00 0.91 14.23
C GLY A 204 -16.85 0.07 13.28
N ALA A 205 -16.26 -0.90 12.59
CA ALA A 205 -16.97 -1.81 11.69
C ALA A 205 -17.93 -2.75 12.44
N GLY A 206 -17.65 -3.04 13.71
CA GLY A 206 -18.55 -3.79 14.58
C GLY A 206 -19.77 -3.00 15.06
N GLN A 207 -19.75 -1.66 14.95
CA GLN A 207 -20.80 -0.76 15.43
C GLN A 207 -21.82 -0.44 14.33
N HIS A 208 -23.06 -0.13 14.72
CA HIS A 208 -24.14 0.28 13.81
C HIS A 208 -24.43 -0.69 12.65
N GLN A 209 -24.34 -2.00 12.89
CA GLN A 209 -24.60 -3.01 11.85
C GLN A 209 -26.04 -2.95 11.28
N GLU A 210 -26.99 -2.46 12.08
CA GLU A 210 -28.40 -2.27 11.72
C GLU A 210 -28.67 -1.05 10.79
N LYS A 211 -27.64 -0.24 10.50
CA LYS A 211 -27.79 0.98 9.67
C LYS A 211 -27.39 0.71 8.22
N SER A 212 -27.80 1.62 7.32
CA SER A 212 -27.49 1.51 5.89
C SER A 212 -25.98 1.53 5.63
N TRP A 213 -25.54 0.85 4.56
CA TRP A 213 -24.13 0.77 4.19
C TRP A 213 -23.48 2.16 4.04
N PHE A 214 -24.22 3.13 3.51
CA PHE A 214 -23.77 4.50 3.32
C PHE A 214 -23.52 5.23 4.65
N TYR A 215 -24.42 5.07 5.63
CA TYR A 215 -24.21 5.61 6.98
C TYR A 215 -22.97 5.00 7.63
N ARG A 216 -22.77 3.68 7.47
CA ARG A 216 -21.61 2.98 8.01
C ARG A 216 -20.30 3.48 7.41
N LEU A 217 -20.27 3.76 6.11
CA LEU A 217 -19.09 4.35 5.46
C LEU A 217 -18.77 5.75 5.99
N ILE A 218 -19.77 6.61 6.11
CA ILE A 218 -19.59 7.97 6.67
C ILE A 218 -19.13 7.88 8.13
N TYR A 219 -19.74 7.02 8.92
CA TYR A 219 -19.38 6.83 10.32
C TYR A 219 -17.92 6.39 10.48
N ILE A 220 -17.50 5.35 9.74
CA ILE A 220 -16.11 4.88 9.76
C ILE A 220 -15.16 5.98 9.29
N GLN A 221 -15.50 6.73 8.24
CA GLN A 221 -14.69 7.84 7.76
C GLN A 221 -14.52 8.94 8.81
N LEU A 222 -15.60 9.33 9.49
CA LEU A 222 -15.56 10.32 10.57
C LEU A 222 -14.76 9.80 11.76
N LEU A 223 -14.99 8.55 12.17
CA LEU A 223 -14.31 7.91 13.28
C LEU A 223 -12.79 7.82 13.05
N ILE A 224 -12.34 7.42 11.85
CA ILE A 224 -10.93 7.45 11.45
C ILE A 224 -10.41 8.89 11.50
N SER A 225 -11.15 9.84 10.94
CA SER A 225 -10.73 11.24 10.88
C SER A 225 -10.52 11.82 12.29
N PHE A 226 -11.53 11.72 13.16
CA PHE A 226 -11.43 12.21 14.54
C PHE A 226 -10.36 11.52 15.35
N SER A 227 -10.22 10.20 15.21
CA SER A 227 -9.26 9.44 16.00
C SER A 227 -7.82 9.63 15.53
N SER A 228 -7.61 9.88 14.23
CA SER A 228 -6.26 10.14 13.68
C SER A 228 -5.77 11.58 13.90
N LEU A 229 -6.66 12.54 14.19
CA LEU A 229 -6.28 13.93 14.52
C LEU A 229 -5.28 14.04 15.68
N PRO A 230 -5.52 13.52 16.89
CA PRO A 230 -4.56 13.67 18.00
C PRO A 230 -3.20 13.01 17.68
N LEU A 231 -3.22 11.88 16.98
CA LEU A 231 -2.01 11.15 16.60
C LEU A 231 -1.18 11.92 15.57
N THR A 232 -1.85 12.57 14.61
CA THR A 232 -1.18 13.40 13.59
C THR A 232 -0.67 14.71 14.16
N ILE A 233 -1.40 15.33 15.09
CA ILE A 233 -0.95 16.52 15.83
C ILE A 233 0.30 16.19 16.66
N TRP A 234 0.30 15.08 17.38
CA TRP A 234 1.42 14.66 18.21
C TRP A 234 2.69 14.41 17.37
N PHE A 235 2.57 13.68 16.25
CA PHE A 235 3.74 13.23 15.51
C PHE A 235 4.23 14.16 14.41
N PHE A 236 3.33 14.92 13.77
CA PHE A 236 3.67 15.76 12.63
C PHE A 236 3.58 17.24 12.94
N SER A 237 3.09 17.64 14.13
CA SER A 237 2.91 19.03 14.56
C SER A 237 2.13 19.88 13.52
N ALA A 238 1.38 19.23 12.63
CA ALA A 238 0.76 19.84 11.46
C ALA A 238 -0.72 20.10 11.72
N THR A 239 -1.06 21.38 11.84
CA THR A 239 -2.38 21.96 12.16
C THR A 239 -3.26 22.16 10.92
N SER A 240 -3.19 21.28 9.92
CA SER A 240 -3.98 21.50 8.70
C SER A 240 -5.42 21.04 8.89
N ILE A 241 -6.29 21.97 9.30
CA ILE A 241 -7.75 21.80 9.48
C ILE A 241 -8.42 21.28 8.20
N LEU A 242 -7.81 21.52 7.03
CA LEU A 242 -8.31 21.08 5.72
C LEU A 242 -7.99 19.60 5.39
N SER A 243 -7.24 18.89 6.23
CA SER A 243 -6.85 17.49 5.99
C SER A 243 -8.02 16.53 5.79
N PRO A 244 -9.12 16.57 6.58
CA PRO A 244 -10.23 15.62 6.40
C PRO A 244 -10.94 15.81 5.05
N ILE A 245 -11.14 17.06 4.63
CA ILE A 245 -11.78 17.41 3.34
C ILE A 245 -10.86 17.03 2.18
N ALA A 246 -9.56 17.31 2.30
CA ALA A 246 -8.57 16.92 1.31
C ALA A 246 -8.52 15.39 1.16
N ASN A 247 -8.51 14.63 2.26
CA ASN A 247 -8.48 13.16 2.24
C ASN A 247 -9.76 12.56 1.66
N LEU A 248 -10.94 13.16 1.89
CA LEU A 248 -12.21 12.68 1.36
C LEU A 248 -12.23 12.65 -0.18
N ILE A 249 -11.56 13.60 -0.83
CA ILE A 249 -11.45 13.68 -2.29
C ILE A 249 -10.20 12.96 -2.79
N ALA A 250 -9.07 13.14 -2.10
CA ALA A 250 -7.80 12.59 -2.53
C ALA A 250 -7.78 11.06 -2.46
N ILE A 251 -8.37 10.42 -1.45
CA ILE A 251 -8.37 8.95 -1.34
C ILE A 251 -9.10 8.31 -2.53
N PRO A 252 -10.34 8.68 -2.88
CA PRO A 252 -11.01 8.12 -4.05
C PRO A 252 -10.28 8.42 -5.36
N VAL A 253 -9.81 9.65 -5.56
CA VAL A 253 -9.14 10.04 -6.81
C VAL A 253 -7.82 9.29 -6.99
N PHE A 254 -6.99 9.21 -5.95
CA PHE A 254 -5.73 8.47 -6.05
C PHE A 254 -5.95 6.96 -6.17
N SER A 255 -6.96 6.42 -5.49
CA SER A 255 -7.22 4.97 -5.45
C SER A 255 -7.92 4.42 -6.69
N PHE A 256 -8.90 5.14 -7.23
CA PHE A 256 -9.70 4.66 -8.36
C PHE A 256 -9.30 5.25 -9.70
N ILE A 257 -8.58 6.37 -9.73
CA ILE A 257 -8.21 7.04 -10.98
C ILE A 257 -6.69 7.03 -11.14
N ALA A 258 -5.94 7.65 -10.22
CA ALA A 258 -4.52 7.91 -10.45
C ALA A 258 -3.68 6.61 -10.52
N THR A 259 -3.87 5.68 -9.60
CA THR A 259 -3.11 4.42 -9.60
C THR A 259 -3.40 3.52 -10.81
N PRO A 260 -4.65 3.17 -11.16
CA PRO A 260 -4.90 2.33 -12.34
C PRO A 260 -4.46 3.02 -13.63
N LEU A 261 -4.69 4.34 -13.77
CA LEU A 261 -4.26 5.07 -14.96
C LEU A 261 -2.73 5.12 -15.09
N SER A 262 -2.02 5.23 -13.96
CA SER A 262 -0.56 5.17 -13.95
C SER A 262 -0.02 3.78 -14.33
N LEU A 263 -0.67 2.70 -13.88
CA LEU A 263 -0.31 1.33 -14.25
C LEU A 263 -0.62 1.05 -15.73
N ILE A 264 -1.79 1.46 -16.24
CA ILE A 264 -2.14 1.33 -17.65
C ILE A 264 -1.16 2.11 -18.53
N GLY A 265 -0.81 3.33 -18.12
CA GLY A 265 0.18 4.15 -18.83
C GLY A 265 1.59 3.57 -18.86
N THR A 266 1.88 2.55 -18.06
CA THR A 266 3.18 1.83 -18.10
C THR A 266 3.17 0.59 -18.99
N LEU A 267 1.97 0.12 -19.34
CA LEU A 267 1.73 -0.98 -20.27
C LEU A 267 1.65 -0.52 -21.74
N LEU A 268 1.46 0.79 -21.97
CA LEU A 268 1.44 1.46 -23.28
C LEU A 268 2.82 2.06 -23.61
#